data_AF-A0A934YZ69-F1
#
_entry.id   AF-A0A934YZ69-F1
#
_cell.length_a   1.000
_cell.length_b   1.000
_cell.length_c   1.000
_cell.angle_alpha   90.00
_cell.angle_beta   90.00
_cell.angle_gamma   90.00
#
_symmetry.space_group_name_H-M   'P 1'
#
loop_
_entity.id
_entity.type
_entity.pdbx_description
1 polymer ?
#
loop_
_entity_poly.entity_id
_entity_poly.type
_entity_poly.pdbx_seq_one_letter_code
_entity_poly.pdbx_strand_id
1 'polypeptide(L)'
;MIVSEFSDTCRLYEGFQVWEIESIDAFFKGSEILATILNDFYKIPIQEFSEKRKDIPDSDFDIMKNLLSLVDNKSFYLFTLHDENHVELVGMQKMKTMDFGMDIEHIRNDRVYAMIMDKRK
;
A
#
# COMPACT_ATOMS: atom_id res chain seq x y z
N MET A 1 0.25 5.91 7.95
CA MET A 1 0.75 4.85 8.88
C MET A 1 0.68 3.47 8.24
N ILE A 2 1.74 2.65 8.32
CA ILE A 2 1.69 1.24 7.85
C ILE A 2 1.25 0.33 9.00
N VAL A 3 0.27 -0.52 8.75
CA VAL A 3 -0.26 -1.50 9.71
C VAL A 3 0.46 -2.83 9.54
N SER A 4 0.72 -3.50 10.65
CA SER A 4 1.20 -4.88 10.74
C SER A 4 0.24 -5.69 11.62
N GLU A 5 0.28 -7.03 11.53
CA GLU A 5 -0.58 -7.92 12.33
C GLU A 5 -2.06 -7.54 12.18
N PHE A 6 -2.51 -7.53 10.93
CA PHE A 6 -3.79 -6.91 10.60
C PHE A 6 -4.98 -7.76 11.06
N SER A 7 -4.83 -9.08 11.15
CA SER A 7 -5.85 -9.96 11.72
C SER A 7 -6.23 -9.57 13.16
N ASP A 8 -5.25 -9.16 13.96
CA ASP A 8 -5.46 -8.73 15.34
C ASP A 8 -5.96 -7.28 15.44
N THR A 9 -5.51 -6.42 14.53
CA THR A 9 -5.77 -4.98 14.59
C THR A 9 -6.92 -4.49 13.71
N CYS A 10 -7.48 -5.33 12.83
CA CYS A 10 -8.51 -4.95 11.84
C CYS A 10 -9.72 -4.23 12.44
N ARG A 11 -10.12 -4.59 13.67
CA ARG A 11 -11.26 -4.00 14.38
C ARG A 11 -11.04 -2.53 14.76
N LEU A 12 -9.79 -2.07 14.76
CA LEU A 12 -9.42 -0.69 15.01
C LEU A 12 -9.60 0.21 13.78
N TYR A 13 -9.98 -0.37 12.64
CA TYR A 13 -10.06 0.34 11.36
C TYR A 13 -11.44 0.20 10.71
N GLU A 14 -11.76 1.15 9.84
CA GLU A 14 -12.98 1.18 9.04
C GLU A 14 -12.71 1.78 7.65
N GLY A 15 -13.72 1.76 6.78
CA GLY A 15 -13.61 2.34 5.44
C GLY A 15 -12.61 1.62 4.53
N PHE A 16 -12.53 0.29 4.63
CA PHE A 16 -11.58 -0.52 3.87
C PHE A 16 -11.78 -0.36 2.36
N GLN A 17 -10.71 0.01 1.67
CA GLN A 17 -10.65 0.10 0.22
C GLN A 17 -9.35 -0.54 -0.27
N VAL A 18 -9.44 -1.45 -1.24
CA VAL A 18 -8.26 -2.05 -1.86
C VAL A 18 -7.90 -1.26 -3.11
N TRP A 19 -6.65 -0.80 -3.18
CA TRP A 19 -6.08 -0.13 -4.33
C TRP A 19 -5.04 -1.05 -5.02
N GLU A 20 -5.31 -1.42 -6.27
CA GLU A 20 -4.36 -2.12 -7.13
C GLU A 20 -3.36 -1.12 -7.73
N ILE A 21 -2.07 -1.32 -7.43
CA ILE A 21 -0.97 -0.49 -7.91
C ILE A 21 -0.23 -1.27 -8.99
N GLU A 22 -0.42 -0.80 -10.22
CA GLU A 22 0.09 -1.44 -11.43
C GLU A 22 1.60 -1.30 -11.63
N SER A 23 2.15 -0.17 -11.18
CA SER A 23 3.56 0.18 -11.27
C SER A 23 3.83 1.39 -10.38
N ILE A 24 5.10 1.74 -10.19
CA ILE A 24 5.49 2.95 -9.47
C ILE A 24 4.96 4.23 -10.14
N ASP A 25 4.83 4.24 -11.47
CA ASP A 25 4.22 5.36 -12.18
C ASP A 25 2.72 5.48 -11.88
N ALA A 26 2.01 4.35 -11.81
CA ALA A 26 0.60 4.32 -11.44
C ALA A 26 0.37 4.77 -9.99
N PHE A 27 1.31 4.43 -9.09
CA PHE A 27 1.31 4.88 -7.71
C PHE A 27 1.33 6.41 -7.61
N PHE A 28 2.23 7.08 -8.34
CA PHE A 28 2.30 8.55 -8.32
C PHE A 28 1.15 9.22 -9.07
N LYS A 29 0.62 8.62 -10.14
CA LYS A 29 -0.57 9.14 -10.84
C LYS A 29 -1.83 9.08 -9.98
N GLY A 30 -1.92 8.12 -9.06
CA GLY A 30 -3.08 7.95 -8.19
C GLY A 30 -3.22 9.04 -7.12
N SER A 31 -2.17 9.82 -6.83
CA SER A 31 -2.21 10.84 -5.77
C SER A 31 -1.12 11.91 -5.93
N GLU A 32 -1.55 13.16 -6.10
CA GLU A 32 -0.65 14.34 -6.12
C GLU A 32 0.10 14.53 -4.79
N ILE A 33 -0.47 14.07 -3.68
CA ILE A 33 0.16 14.11 -2.36
C ILE A 33 1.43 13.27 -2.35
N LEU A 34 1.43 12.11 -3.02
CA LEU A 34 2.60 11.22 -3.06
C LEU A 34 3.79 11.86 -3.80
N ALA A 35 3.52 12.63 -4.86
CA ALA A 35 4.57 13.39 -5.56
C ALA A 35 5.19 14.47 -4.65
N THR A 36 4.38 15.10 -3.80
CA THR A 36 4.86 16.09 -2.82
C THR A 36 5.72 15.41 -1.76
N ILE A 37 5.24 14.31 -1.17
CA ILE A 37 5.98 13.54 -0.16
C ILE A 37 7.29 13.00 -0.74
N LEU A 38 7.31 12.53 -1.98
CA LEU A 38 8.53 12.09 -2.66
C LEU A 38 9.58 13.21 -2.71
N ASN A 39 9.18 14.41 -3.14
CA ASN A 39 10.09 15.54 -3.19
C ASN A 39 10.58 15.95 -1.79
N ASP A 40 9.71 15.88 -0.79
CA ASP A 40 10.09 16.24 0.58
C ASP A 40 11.04 15.21 1.22
N PHE A 41 10.82 13.92 0.99
CA PHE A 41 11.60 12.83 1.61
C PHE A 41 12.87 12.49 0.83
N TYR A 42 12.75 12.26 -0.47
CA TYR A 42 13.88 11.87 -1.33
C TYR A 42 14.60 13.06 -1.97
N LYS A 43 14.07 14.28 -1.86
CA LYS A 43 14.62 15.50 -2.51
C LYS A 43 14.71 15.38 -4.04
N ILE A 44 13.80 14.58 -4.61
CA ILE A 44 13.73 14.32 -6.05
C ILE A 44 12.36 14.80 -6.56
N PRO A 45 12.33 15.71 -7.54
CA PRO A 45 11.10 16.04 -8.25
C PRO A 45 10.54 14.82 -8.97
N ILE A 46 9.22 14.62 -8.92
CA ILE A 46 8.58 13.47 -9.58
C ILE A 46 8.90 13.36 -11.07
N GLN A 47 9.11 14.49 -11.75
CA GLN A 47 9.48 14.54 -13.16
C GLN A 47 10.87 13.93 -13.43
N GLU A 48 11.76 13.98 -12.45
CA GLU A 48 13.12 13.43 -12.51
C GLU A 48 13.22 12.05 -11.87
N PHE A 49 12.11 11.52 -11.32
CA PHE A 49 12.11 10.27 -10.59
C PHE A 49 12.59 9.10 -11.46
N SER A 50 12.15 9.02 -12.72
CA SER A 50 12.57 7.93 -13.63
C SER A 50 14.07 7.93 -13.91
N GLU A 51 14.70 9.11 -13.97
CA GLU A 51 16.14 9.25 -14.20
C GLU A 51 16.94 8.94 -12.93
N LYS A 52 16.49 9.48 -11.79
CA LYS A 52 17.13 9.33 -10.48
C LYS A 52 16.72 8.06 -9.74
N ARG A 53 15.82 7.25 -10.30
CA ARG A 53 15.38 5.98 -9.69
C ARG A 53 16.55 5.07 -9.37
N LYS A 54 17.57 5.08 -10.23
CA LYS A 54 18.80 4.29 -10.10
C LYS A 54 19.67 4.73 -8.92
N ASP A 55 19.52 5.97 -8.47
CA ASP A 55 20.26 6.53 -7.35
C ASP A 55 19.58 6.21 -6.00
N ILE A 56 18.33 5.73 -6.04
CA ILE A 56 17.58 5.31 -4.85
C ILE A 56 17.87 3.82 -4.60
N PRO A 57 18.49 3.46 -3.45
CA PRO A 57 18.83 2.07 -3.14
C PRO A 57 17.60 1.22 -2.80
N ASP A 58 16.50 1.86 -2.40
CA ASP A 58 15.24 1.19 -2.03
C ASP A 58 14.58 0.51 -3.23
N SER A 59 13.89 -0.61 -2.99
CA SER A 59 13.04 -1.24 -4.02
C SER A 59 11.77 -0.42 -4.28
N ASP A 60 11.05 -0.68 -5.37
CA ASP A 60 9.79 0.03 -5.64
C ASP A 60 8.77 -0.18 -4.52
N PHE A 61 8.74 -1.39 -3.96
CA PHE A 61 7.90 -1.72 -2.81
C PHE A 61 8.28 -0.91 -1.56
N ASP A 62 9.58 -0.78 -1.27
CA ASP A 62 10.07 -0.02 -0.12
C ASP A 62 9.78 1.48 -0.28
N ILE A 63 9.94 2.03 -1.49
CA ILE A 63 9.57 3.42 -1.80
C ILE A 63 8.07 3.63 -1.54
N MET A 64 7.20 2.75 -2.07
CA MET A 64 5.76 2.85 -1.83
C MET A 64 5.43 2.79 -0.33
N LYS A 65 6.03 1.85 0.40
CA LYS A 65 5.85 1.70 1.84
C LYS A 65 6.29 2.94 2.61
N ASN A 66 7.46 3.48 2.31
CA ASN A 66 8.00 4.68 2.96
C ASN A 66 7.10 5.89 2.71
N LEU A 67 6.68 6.11 1.47
CA LEU A 67 5.83 7.25 1.11
C LEU A 67 4.43 7.15 1.75
N LEU A 68 3.81 5.97 1.73
CA LEU A 68 2.52 5.75 2.40
C LEU A 68 2.62 5.86 3.93
N SER A 69 3.78 5.56 4.52
CA SER A 69 3.98 5.71 5.96
C SER A 69 3.86 7.18 6.40
N LEU A 70 4.24 8.11 5.53
CA LEU A 70 4.25 9.57 5.75
C LEU A 70 2.88 10.23 5.50
N VAL A 71 1.89 9.49 5.03
CA VAL A 71 0.51 9.99 4.90
C VAL A 71 -0.17 9.91 6.27
N ASP A 72 -0.38 11.07 6.89
CA ASP A 72 -0.87 11.20 8.28
C ASP A 72 -2.34 10.81 8.48
N ASN A 73 -3.19 11.02 7.47
CA ASN A 73 -4.65 10.87 7.64
C ASN A 73 -5.17 9.47 7.32
N LYS A 74 -4.31 8.52 6.95
CA LYS A 74 -4.73 7.19 6.51
C LYS A 74 -3.79 6.12 7.06
N SER A 75 -4.37 4.95 7.29
CA SER A 75 -3.64 3.71 7.54
C SER A 75 -3.60 2.88 6.27
N PHE A 76 -2.48 2.21 6.06
CA PHE A 76 -2.23 1.39 4.87
C PHE A 76 -1.74 0.01 5.28
N TYR A 77 -2.20 -1.00 4.56
CA TYR A 77 -1.71 -2.36 4.68
C TYR A 77 -1.35 -2.86 3.28
N LEU A 78 -0.06 -3.13 3.08
CA LEU A 78 0.54 -3.45 1.79
C LEU A 78 0.71 -4.96 1.66
N PHE A 79 0.37 -5.51 0.51
CA PHE A 79 0.54 -6.93 0.22
C PHE A 79 0.75 -7.16 -1.28
N THR A 80 1.43 -8.25 -1.59
CA THR A 80 1.66 -8.81 -2.92
C THR A 80 1.26 -10.28 -2.92
N LEU A 81 1.02 -10.86 -4.09
CA LEU A 81 0.59 -12.26 -4.16
C LEU A 81 1.58 -13.19 -3.43
N HIS A 82 1.05 -14.01 -2.52
CA HIS A 82 1.76 -15.00 -1.71
C HIS A 82 2.76 -14.47 -0.69
N ASP A 83 2.78 -13.17 -0.39
CA ASP A 83 3.50 -12.70 0.79
C ASP A 83 2.75 -13.00 2.09
N GLU A 84 3.42 -12.85 3.23
CA GLU A 84 2.85 -13.16 4.55
C GLU A 84 1.55 -12.39 4.81
N ASN A 85 1.50 -11.14 4.35
CA ASN A 85 0.35 -10.26 4.50
C ASN A 85 -0.83 -10.75 3.64
N HIS A 86 -0.57 -11.18 2.41
CA HIS A 86 -1.57 -11.76 1.53
C HIS A 86 -2.15 -13.05 2.10
N VAL A 87 -1.30 -13.93 2.61
CA VAL A 87 -1.75 -15.19 3.25
C VAL A 87 -2.64 -14.91 4.46
N GLU A 88 -2.30 -13.90 5.27
CA GLU A 88 -3.14 -13.43 6.37
C GLU A 88 -4.53 -13.00 5.88
N LEU A 89 -4.61 -12.15 4.85
CA LEU A 89 -5.88 -11.67 4.30
C LEU A 89 -6.73 -12.79 3.69
N VAL A 90 -6.12 -13.73 2.96
CA VAL A 90 -6.81 -14.91 2.41
C VAL A 90 -7.43 -15.73 3.55
N GLY A 91 -6.70 -15.94 4.65
CA GLY A 91 -7.22 -16.60 5.84
C GLY A 91 -8.45 -15.90 6.41
N MET A 92 -8.38 -14.57 6.55
CA MET A 92 -9.49 -13.76 7.06
C MET A 92 -10.73 -13.81 6.16
N GLN A 93 -10.55 -13.78 4.84
CA GLN A 93 -11.66 -13.88 3.87
C GLN A 93 -12.31 -15.26 3.93
N LYS A 94 -11.51 -16.34 3.95
CA LYS A 94 -12.01 -17.72 4.06
C LYS A 94 -12.77 -17.98 5.35
N MET A 95 -12.33 -17.39 6.46
CA MET A 95 -13.02 -17.45 7.75
C MET A 95 -14.25 -16.56 7.85
N LYS A 96 -14.54 -15.75 6.81
CA LYS A 96 -15.61 -14.74 6.78
C LYS A 96 -15.49 -13.70 7.90
N THR A 97 -14.26 -13.46 8.35
CA THR A 97 -13.95 -12.42 9.33
C THR A 97 -14.10 -11.04 8.69
N MET A 98 -13.75 -10.92 7.41
CA MET A 98 -13.90 -9.69 6.63
C MET A 98 -14.23 -9.96 5.17
N ASP A 99 -14.91 -8.98 4.56
CA ASP A 99 -15.15 -8.89 3.13
C ASP A 99 -14.40 -7.67 2.60
N PHE A 100 -13.48 -7.90 1.67
CA PHE A 100 -12.63 -6.87 1.07
C PHE A 100 -13.25 -6.26 -0.20
N GLY A 101 -14.46 -6.70 -0.59
CA GLY A 101 -15.12 -6.25 -1.82
C GLY A 101 -14.51 -6.82 -3.11
N MET A 102 -13.54 -7.72 -2.98
CA MET A 102 -12.91 -8.45 -4.08
C MET A 102 -12.40 -9.81 -3.59
N ASP A 103 -12.11 -10.71 -4.53
CA ASP A 103 -11.47 -11.99 -4.23
C ASP A 103 -9.96 -11.80 -4.04
N ILE A 104 -9.50 -11.80 -2.79
CA ILE A 104 -8.09 -11.62 -2.45
C ILE A 104 -7.28 -12.87 -2.78
N GLU A 105 -7.90 -14.05 -2.87
CA GLU A 105 -7.19 -15.28 -3.20
C GLU A 105 -6.66 -15.29 -4.65
N HIS A 106 -7.36 -14.59 -5.55
CA HIS A 106 -7.06 -14.58 -6.99
C HIS A 106 -6.60 -13.21 -7.51
N ILE A 107 -5.68 -12.57 -6.78
CA ILE A 107 -5.03 -11.32 -7.21
C ILE A 107 -3.91 -11.57 -8.23
N ARG A 108 -3.49 -10.52 -8.93
CA ARG A 108 -2.39 -10.60 -9.92
C ARG A 108 -1.03 -10.67 -9.24
N ASN A 109 -0.11 -11.42 -9.83
CA ASN A 109 1.23 -11.67 -9.26
C ASN A 109 2.27 -10.58 -9.58
N ASP A 110 1.95 -9.65 -10.48
CA ASP A 110 2.83 -8.58 -10.95
C ASP A 110 2.44 -7.20 -10.38
N ARG A 111 1.60 -7.19 -9.33
CA ARG A 111 0.99 -5.98 -8.76
C ARG A 111 1.27 -5.86 -7.27
N VAL A 112 1.32 -4.62 -6.81
CA VAL A 112 1.29 -4.30 -5.37
C VAL A 112 -0.12 -3.86 -5.01
N TYR A 113 -0.62 -4.31 -3.87
CA TYR A 113 -1.92 -3.91 -3.37
C TYR A 113 -1.75 -3.13 -2.08
N ALA A 114 -2.48 -2.02 -1.97
CA ALA A 114 -2.55 -1.22 -0.77
C ALA A 114 -4.00 -1.18 -0.29
N MET A 115 -4.28 -1.76 0.87
CA MET A 115 -5.54 -1.55 1.56
C MET A 115 -5.48 -0.24 2.33
N ILE A 116 -6.31 0.71 1.93
CA ILE A 116 -6.48 2.02 2.54
C ILE A 116 -7.59 1.92 3.57
N MET A 117 -7.35 2.45 4.76
CA MET A 117 -8.32 2.41 5.86
C MET A 117 -8.19 3.62 6.78
N ASP A 118 -9.27 3.91 7.50
CA ASP A 118 -9.34 4.94 8.52
C ASP A 118 -9.25 4.30 9.91
N LYS A 119 -8.51 4.92 10.82
CA LYS A 119 -8.51 4.50 12.23
C LYS A 119 -9.82 4.93 12.88
N ARG A 120 -10.54 3.99 13.49
CA ARG A 120 -11.74 4.27 14.27
C ARG A 120 -11.39 5.19 15.44
N LYS A 121 -12.27 6.16 15.70
CA LYS A 121 -12.16 7.08 16.83
C LYS A 121 -12.61 6.43 18.14
#